data_AF-A0A132HBB2-F1
#
_entry.id   AF-A0A132HBB2-F1
#
_cell.length_a   1.000
_cell.length_b   1.000
_cell.length_c   1.000
_cell.angle_alpha   90.00
_cell.angle_beta   90.00
_cell.angle_gamma   90.00
#
_symmetry.space_group_name_H-M   'P 1'
#
loop_
_entity.id
_entity.type
_entity.pdbx_description
1 polymer ?
#
loop_
_entity_poly.entity_id
_entity_poly.type
_entity_poly.pdbx_seq_one_letter_code
_entity_poly.pdbx_strand_id
1 'polypeptide(L)'
;MNSVIIIITALVLFGVQAYFTNKRHQRTVCLLPVEAGPTKASKKNFMVPEQVRVGSMDMDAQLDYFVVQNHCMEKRGIYPGDVIGVQKLNEEFTLNDTDENSVMLIFLNDGDFHGHKIRVRGHEEDDGTFSTYYFMENGSKHFSTNRHKAADIRGVVVEVNHLNQA
;
A
#
# COMPACT_ATOMS: atom_id res chain seq x y z
N MET A 1 19.18 -9.54 -51.96
CA MET A 1 19.49 -8.31 -51.19
C MET A 1 18.32 -7.89 -50.30
N ASN A 2 17.10 -7.75 -50.83
CA ASN A 2 15.93 -7.32 -50.05
C ASN A 2 15.58 -8.25 -48.88
N SER A 3 15.66 -9.57 -49.05
CA SER A 3 15.34 -10.54 -47.99
C SER A 3 16.32 -10.50 -46.81
N VAL A 4 17.61 -10.23 -47.07
CA VAL A 4 18.64 -10.11 -46.02
C VAL A 4 18.44 -8.84 -45.21
N ILE A 5 18.11 -7.73 -45.88
CA ILE A 5 17.81 -6.46 -45.23
C ILE A 5 16.59 -6.62 -44.32
N ILE A 6 15.51 -7.24 -44.79
CA ILE A 6 14.28 -7.49 -44.00
C ILE A 6 14.55 -8.33 -42.75
N ILE A 7 15.37 -9.38 -42.86
CA ILE A 7 15.72 -10.24 -41.71
C ILE A 7 16.53 -9.44 -40.67
N ILE A 8 17.48 -8.62 -41.11
CA ILE A 8 18.29 -7.77 -40.22
C ILE A 8 17.40 -6.75 -39.51
N THR A 9 16.50 -6.05 -40.22
CA THR A 9 15.58 -5.10 -39.57
C THR A 9 14.63 -5.78 -38.59
N ALA A 10 14.11 -6.97 -38.91
CA ALA A 10 13.26 -7.72 -38.00
C ALA A 10 14.00 -8.14 -36.71
N LEU A 11 15.26 -8.60 -36.83
CA LEU A 11 16.09 -8.94 -35.67
C LEU A 11 16.40 -7.73 -34.79
N VAL A 12 16.69 -6.58 -35.38
CA VAL A 12 16.93 -5.34 -34.64
C VAL A 12 15.66 -4.89 -33.91
N LEU A 13 14.51 -4.90 -34.58
CA LEU A 13 13.23 -4.54 -33.95
C LEU A 13 12.87 -5.49 -32.80
N PHE A 14 13.04 -6.80 -32.99
CA PHE A 14 12.77 -7.79 -31.95
C PHE A 14 13.72 -7.64 -30.75
N GLY A 15 15.01 -7.40 -30.99
CA GLY A 15 16.00 -7.15 -29.94
C GLY A 15 15.69 -5.88 -29.14
N VAL A 16 15.30 -4.80 -29.82
CA VAL A 16 14.89 -3.53 -29.17
C VAL A 16 13.64 -3.75 -28.33
N GLN A 17 12.63 -4.43 -28.86
CA GLN A 17 11.38 -4.71 -28.14
C GLN A 17 11.61 -5.58 -26.90
N ALA A 18 12.43 -6.64 -27.03
CA ALA A 18 12.82 -7.51 -25.91
C ALA A 18 13.64 -6.76 -24.84
N TYR A 19 14.48 -5.82 -25.24
CA TYR A 19 15.24 -4.99 -24.30
C TYR A 19 14.30 -4.06 -23.50
N PHE A 20 13.35 -3.40 -24.16
CA PHE A 20 12.39 -2.52 -23.48
C PHE A 20 11.45 -3.28 -22.54
N THR A 21 10.97 -4.47 -22.92
CA THR A 21 10.15 -5.31 -22.03
C THR A 21 10.94 -5.77 -20.80
N ASN A 22 12.19 -6.20 -20.98
CA ASN A 22 13.02 -6.64 -19.85
C ASN A 22 13.35 -5.49 -18.89
N LYS A 23 13.60 -4.28 -19.41
CA LYS A 23 13.82 -3.08 -18.58
C LYS A 23 12.57 -2.69 -17.78
N ARG A 24 11.37 -2.83 -18.36
CA ARG A 24 10.09 -2.63 -17.63
C ARG A 24 9.94 -3.63 -16.49
N HIS A 25 10.34 -4.90 -16.64
CA HIS A 25 10.34 -5.89 -15.55
C HIS A 25 11.33 -5.60 -14.41
N GLN A 26 12.15 -4.56 -14.53
CA GLN A 26 13.12 -4.14 -13.50
C GLN A 26 12.81 -2.76 -12.91
N ARG A 27 11.63 -2.18 -13.18
CA ARG A 27 11.23 -0.89 -12.60
C ARG A 27 11.24 -0.98 -11.06
N THR A 28 11.94 -0.03 -10.45
CA THR A 28 12.02 0.17 -9.00
C THR A 28 11.51 1.56 -8.67
N VAL A 29 10.75 1.70 -7.59
CA VAL A 29 10.17 2.97 -7.11
C VAL A 29 10.47 3.14 -5.63
N CYS A 30 10.51 4.38 -5.15
CA CYS A 30 10.69 4.68 -3.74
C CYS A 30 9.32 4.89 -3.09
N LEU A 31 8.92 4.03 -2.15
CA LEU A 31 7.63 4.08 -1.49
C LEU A 31 7.79 4.26 0.01
N LEU A 32 6.86 4.99 0.64
CA LEU A 32 6.80 5.05 2.09
C LEU A 32 6.28 3.71 2.63
N PRO A 33 6.90 3.17 3.69
CA PRO A 33 6.36 1.99 4.34
C PRO A 33 5.09 2.34 5.13
N VAL A 34 4.22 1.36 5.29
CA VAL A 34 3.00 1.44 6.11
C VAL A 34 2.91 0.24 7.05
N GLU A 35 2.67 0.53 8.33
CA GLU A 35 2.70 -0.45 9.42
C GLU A 35 1.34 -1.14 9.54
N ALA A 36 1.29 -2.44 9.22
CA ALA A 36 0.13 -3.30 9.38
C ALA A 36 0.24 -4.10 10.67
N GLY A 37 0.18 -3.40 11.82
CA GLY A 37 0.39 -4.04 13.12
C GLY A 37 0.43 -3.10 14.34
N PRO A 38 0.76 -3.66 15.53
CA PRO A 38 0.88 -2.91 16.77
C PRO A 38 1.96 -1.84 16.67
N THR A 39 1.87 -0.82 17.53
CA THR A 39 2.95 0.15 17.64
C THR A 39 4.08 -0.47 18.47
N LYS A 40 5.24 -0.68 17.85
CA LYS A 40 6.43 -1.14 18.58
C LYS A 40 6.91 0.01 19.47
N ALA A 41 6.86 -0.19 20.79
CA ALA A 41 7.37 0.77 21.77
C ALA A 41 8.89 0.91 21.63
N SER A 42 9.32 1.93 20.89
CA SER A 42 10.72 2.29 20.68
C SER A 42 10.76 3.79 20.43
N LYS A 43 11.86 4.45 20.85
CA LYS A 43 12.06 5.89 20.69
C LYS A 43 11.75 6.30 19.26
N LYS A 44 10.68 7.09 19.06
CA LYS A 44 10.20 7.64 17.77
C LYS A 44 10.70 6.87 16.54
N ASN A 45 9.98 5.81 16.18
CA ASN A 45 10.24 5.14 14.90
C ASN A 45 9.73 6.04 13.76
N PHE A 46 10.66 6.65 13.02
CA PHE A 46 10.35 7.35 11.78
C PHE A 46 10.34 6.34 10.63
N MET A 47 9.29 6.37 9.83
CA MET A 47 9.19 5.56 8.62
C MET A 47 10.02 6.19 7.50
N VAL A 48 11.04 5.47 7.02
CA VAL A 48 11.93 5.93 5.95
C VAL A 48 11.49 5.29 4.63
N PRO A 49 11.44 6.06 3.51
CA PRO A 49 11.12 5.49 2.21
C PRO A 49 12.04 4.32 1.81
N GLU A 50 11.46 3.29 1.20
CA GLU A 50 12.14 2.07 0.75
C GLU A 50 12.10 1.95 -0.78
N GLN A 51 13.17 1.41 -1.37
CA GLN A 51 13.19 1.07 -2.80
C GLN A 51 12.51 -0.27 -3.04
N VAL A 52 11.41 -0.27 -3.79
CA VAL A 52 10.57 -1.44 -4.05
C VAL A 52 10.56 -1.74 -5.54
N ARG A 53 10.84 -3.00 -5.90
CA ARG A 53 10.81 -3.47 -7.28
C ARG A 53 9.38 -3.80 -7.68
N VAL A 54 8.75 -2.94 -8.47
CA VAL A 54 7.35 -3.05 -8.90
C VAL A 54 7.17 -3.68 -10.28
N GLY A 55 8.26 -3.85 -11.05
CA GLY A 55 8.20 -4.47 -12.37
C GLY A 55 7.24 -3.75 -13.31
N SER A 56 6.29 -4.49 -13.90
CA SER A 56 5.30 -3.94 -14.85
C SER A 56 4.01 -3.45 -14.18
N MET A 57 3.96 -3.33 -12.86
CA MET A 57 2.81 -2.79 -12.14
C MET A 57 2.44 -1.40 -12.70
N ASP A 58 1.17 -1.26 -13.08
CA ASP A 58 0.62 0.04 -13.45
C ASP A 58 0.25 0.80 -12.18
N MET A 59 0.62 2.07 -12.12
CA MET A 59 0.40 2.90 -10.92
C MET A 59 -0.52 4.04 -11.31
N ASP A 60 -1.74 4.03 -10.77
CA ASP A 60 -2.71 5.08 -10.99
C ASP A 60 -2.23 6.38 -10.33
N ALA A 61 -2.14 7.44 -11.12
CA ALA A 61 -1.71 8.75 -10.63
C ALA A 61 -2.70 9.38 -9.62
N GLN A 62 -3.92 8.86 -9.51
CA GLN A 62 -4.92 9.30 -8.54
C GLN A 62 -4.76 8.62 -7.16
N LEU A 63 -3.92 7.59 -7.06
CA LEU A 63 -3.69 6.84 -5.83
C LEU A 63 -2.32 7.14 -5.21
N ASP A 64 -2.28 7.14 -3.89
CA ASP A 64 -1.03 7.15 -3.15
C ASP A 64 -0.60 5.72 -2.83
N TYR A 65 0.66 5.39 -3.15
CA TYR A 65 1.17 4.04 -2.98
C TYR A 65 2.10 3.90 -1.77
N PHE A 66 1.94 2.80 -1.04
CA PHE A 66 2.72 2.44 0.14
C PHE A 66 3.17 0.99 0.08
N VAL A 67 4.29 0.66 0.73
CA VAL A 67 4.75 -0.73 0.89
C VAL A 67 4.41 -1.24 2.28
N VAL A 68 3.78 -2.41 2.35
CA VAL A 68 3.24 -2.95 3.60
C VAL A 68 4.33 -3.62 4.44
N GLN A 69 4.31 -3.33 5.74
CA GLN A 69 5.15 -3.95 6.76
C GLN A 69 4.29 -4.74 7.75
N ASN A 70 4.77 -5.91 8.19
CA ASN A 70 4.14 -6.82 9.17
C ASN A 70 2.83 -7.50 8.73
N HIS A 71 2.51 -8.61 9.39
CA HIS A 71 1.56 -9.64 8.92
C HIS A 71 0.12 -9.46 9.43
N CYS A 72 -0.22 -8.36 10.12
CA CYS A 72 -1.52 -8.29 10.82
C CYS A 72 -2.72 -8.00 9.91
N MET A 73 -2.51 -7.88 8.60
CA MET A 73 -3.57 -7.61 7.62
C MET A 73 -3.75 -8.74 6.59
N GLU A 74 -3.09 -9.88 6.79
CA GLU A 74 -3.18 -11.03 5.88
C GLU A 74 -4.61 -11.60 5.76
N LYS A 75 -5.42 -11.49 6.82
CA LYS A 75 -6.85 -11.86 6.77
C LYS A 75 -7.69 -10.96 5.86
N ARG A 76 -7.16 -9.81 5.44
CA ARG A 76 -7.71 -8.94 4.39
C ARG A 76 -7.00 -9.12 3.05
N GLY A 77 -6.15 -10.16 2.95
CA GLY A 77 -5.36 -10.44 1.76
C GLY A 77 -4.22 -9.44 1.55
N ILE A 78 -3.74 -8.76 2.60
CA ILE A 78 -2.63 -7.80 2.49
C ILE A 78 -1.43 -8.37 3.26
N TYR A 79 -0.34 -8.66 2.56
CA TYR A 79 0.86 -9.31 3.08
C TYR A 79 2.04 -8.34 3.13
N PRO A 80 3.06 -8.60 3.97
CA PRO A 80 4.30 -7.82 3.93
C PRO A 80 4.96 -7.82 2.57
N GLY A 81 5.43 -6.64 2.16
CA GLY A 81 6.04 -6.43 0.84
C GLY A 81 5.03 -6.19 -0.28
N ASP A 82 3.73 -6.33 -0.03
CA ASP A 82 2.70 -5.87 -0.97
C ASP A 82 2.77 -4.36 -1.13
N VAL A 83 2.40 -3.89 -2.32
CA VAL A 83 2.20 -2.46 -2.59
C VAL A 83 0.72 -2.16 -2.65
N ILE A 84 0.26 -1.28 -1.77
CA ILE A 84 -1.15 -0.89 -1.69
C ILE A 84 -1.35 0.49 -2.30
N GLY A 85 -2.47 0.66 -3.03
CA GLY A 85 -2.94 1.93 -3.53
C GLY A 85 -4.05 2.49 -2.64
N VAL A 86 -3.89 3.73 -2.20
CA VAL A 86 -4.79 4.41 -1.27
C VAL A 86 -5.49 5.56 -1.98
N GLN A 87 -6.82 5.52 -1.96
CA GLN A 87 -7.65 6.65 -2.37
C GLN A 87 -7.75 7.62 -1.19
N LYS A 88 -7.30 8.86 -1.40
CA LYS A 88 -7.35 9.91 -0.38
C LYS A 88 -8.77 10.38 -0.13
N LEU A 89 -9.08 10.63 1.14
CA LEU A 89 -10.29 11.36 1.50
C LEU A 89 -10.18 12.82 1.05
N ASN A 90 -11.28 13.37 0.55
CA ASN A 90 -11.41 14.77 0.15
C ASN A 90 -12.88 15.23 0.34
N GLU A 91 -13.26 16.38 -0.23
CA GLU A 91 -14.63 16.89 -0.12
C GLU A 91 -15.68 16.02 -0.84
N GLU A 92 -15.26 15.24 -1.85
CA GLU A 92 -16.12 14.39 -2.68
C GLU A 92 -16.12 12.92 -2.24
N PHE A 93 -15.05 12.47 -1.58
CA PHE A 93 -14.88 11.10 -1.08
C PHE A 93 -14.56 11.13 0.41
N THR A 94 -15.55 10.77 1.21
CA THR A 94 -15.52 10.85 2.67
C THR A 94 -15.59 9.47 3.31
N LEU A 95 -15.42 9.39 4.63
CA LEU A 95 -15.56 8.11 5.35
C LEU A 95 -16.97 7.53 5.28
N ASN A 96 -18.00 8.36 5.05
CA ASN A 96 -19.37 7.90 4.90
C ASN A 96 -19.58 7.09 3.63
N ASP A 97 -18.71 7.27 2.63
CA ASP A 97 -18.72 6.53 1.37
C ASP A 97 -18.00 5.17 1.48
N THR A 98 -17.49 4.84 2.67
CA THR A 98 -16.70 3.63 2.94
C THR A 98 -17.47 2.65 3.84
N ASP A 99 -17.16 1.36 3.76
CA ASP A 99 -17.83 0.33 4.55
C ASP A 99 -17.14 0.05 5.91
N GLU A 100 -17.85 -0.59 6.84
CA GLU A 100 -17.32 -0.98 8.16
C GLU A 100 -16.23 -2.08 8.11
N ASN A 101 -15.68 -2.42 6.95
CA ASN A 101 -14.55 -3.34 6.81
C ASN A 101 -13.47 -2.83 5.86
N SER A 102 -13.55 -1.56 5.50
CA SER A 102 -12.58 -0.84 4.69
C SER A 102 -11.26 -0.77 5.43
N VAL A 103 -10.15 -0.97 4.71
CA VAL A 103 -8.82 -0.84 5.30
C VAL A 103 -8.39 0.61 5.18
N MET A 104 -8.27 1.28 6.31
CA MET A 104 -7.96 2.71 6.37
C MET A 104 -6.47 2.94 6.50
N LEU A 105 -5.97 3.96 5.79
CA LEU A 105 -4.66 4.54 6.01
C LEU A 105 -4.76 5.61 7.11
N ILE A 106 -4.01 5.44 8.18
CA ILE A 106 -4.05 6.32 9.36
C ILE A 106 -2.65 6.88 9.57
N PHE A 107 -2.53 8.20 9.68
CA PHE A 107 -1.29 8.84 10.06
C PHE A 107 -1.25 9.05 11.57
N LEU A 108 -0.20 8.55 12.21
CA LEU A 108 0.02 8.70 13.65
C LEU A 108 1.30 9.49 13.88
N ASN A 109 1.22 10.47 14.78
CA ASN A 109 2.35 11.28 15.21
C ASN A 109 2.26 11.48 16.73
N ASP A 110 2.64 10.43 17.46
CA ASP A 110 2.65 10.39 18.92
C ASP A 110 4.08 10.18 19.46
N GLY A 111 4.21 9.96 20.78
CA GLY A 111 5.51 9.79 21.43
C GLY A 111 6.26 8.53 20.98
N ASP A 112 5.53 7.50 20.55
CA ASP A 112 6.06 6.16 20.27
C ASP A 112 6.18 5.89 18.76
N PHE A 113 5.41 6.60 17.92
CA PHE A 113 5.37 6.36 16.48
C PHE A 113 5.07 7.62 15.67
N HIS A 114 5.81 7.76 14.56
CA HIS A 114 5.60 8.81 13.57
C HIS A 114 5.58 8.19 12.17
N GLY A 115 4.39 7.98 11.61
CA GLY A 115 4.25 7.37 10.30
C GLY A 115 2.83 6.92 9.96
N HIS A 116 2.73 6.05 8.95
CA HIS A 116 1.48 5.54 8.44
C HIS A 116 1.19 4.14 8.98
N LYS A 117 -0.09 3.88 9.29
CA LYS A 117 -0.61 2.56 9.64
C LYS A 117 -1.76 2.20 8.73
N ILE A 118 -1.94 0.90 8.48
CA ILE A 118 -3.20 0.39 7.96
C ILE A 118 -3.94 -0.42 9.02
N ARG A 119 -5.25 -0.19 9.14
CA ARG A 119 -6.14 -0.92 10.04
C ARG A 119 -7.51 -1.08 9.41
N VAL A 120 -8.25 -2.11 9.78
CA VAL A 120 -9.65 -2.23 9.38
C VAL A 120 -10.49 -1.22 10.16
N ARG A 121 -11.40 -0.54 9.46
CA ARG A 121 -12.43 0.31 10.07
C ARG A 121 -13.30 -0.52 11.01
N GLY A 122 -13.57 0.01 12.19
CA GLY A 122 -14.60 -0.48 13.09
C GLY A 122 -15.80 0.46 13.09
N HIS A 123 -16.50 0.51 14.21
CA HIS A 123 -17.64 1.40 14.39
C HIS A 123 -17.20 2.87 14.55
N GLU A 124 -18.06 3.78 14.10
CA GLU A 124 -18.01 5.20 14.43
C GLU A 124 -18.65 5.42 15.80
N GLU A 125 -18.00 6.22 16.63
CA GLU A 125 -18.40 6.46 18.02
C GLU A 125 -19.16 7.79 18.12
N ASP A 126 -19.96 7.97 19.17
CA ASP A 126 -20.78 9.19 19.38
C ASP A 126 -19.95 10.49 19.41
N ASP A 127 -18.64 10.39 19.66
CA ASP A 127 -17.70 11.51 19.69
C ASP A 127 -17.08 11.83 18.31
N GLY A 128 -17.53 11.16 17.24
CA GLY A 128 -17.05 11.33 15.86
C GLY A 128 -15.67 10.72 15.62
N THR A 129 -15.20 9.86 16.53
CA THR A 129 -13.98 9.06 16.33
C THR A 129 -14.29 7.67 15.84
N PHE A 130 -13.31 7.02 15.23
CA PHE A 130 -13.44 5.69 14.66
C PHE A 130 -12.62 4.68 15.45
N SER A 131 -13.28 3.61 15.87
CA SER A 131 -12.58 2.41 16.31
C SER A 131 -11.93 1.72 15.11
N THR A 132 -10.80 1.07 15.33
CA THR A 132 -10.08 0.32 14.27
C THR A 132 -9.47 -0.93 14.85
N TYR A 133 -9.15 -1.89 14.01
CA TYR A 133 -8.52 -3.14 14.45
C TYR A 133 -7.56 -3.72 13.42
N TYR A 134 -6.71 -4.62 13.89
CA TYR A 134 -5.85 -5.48 13.08
C TYR A 134 -6.01 -6.93 13.55
N PHE A 135 -5.43 -7.88 12.82
CA PHE A 135 -5.49 -9.30 13.18
C PHE A 135 -4.21 -9.75 13.86
N MET A 136 -4.35 -10.48 14.96
CA MET A 136 -3.22 -11.20 15.58
C MET A 136 -2.91 -12.47 14.77
N GLU A 137 -1.78 -13.12 15.03
CA GLU A 137 -1.37 -14.37 14.36
C GLU A 137 -2.42 -15.49 14.45
N ASN A 138 -3.13 -15.56 15.58
CA ASN A 138 -4.23 -16.52 15.79
C ASN A 138 -5.53 -16.16 15.02
N GLY A 139 -5.53 -15.07 14.24
CA GLY A 139 -6.69 -14.58 13.48
C GLY A 139 -7.71 -13.80 14.31
N SER A 140 -7.49 -13.60 15.61
CA SER A 140 -8.36 -12.78 16.44
C SER A 140 -8.23 -11.29 16.09
N LYS A 141 -9.34 -10.55 16.19
CA LYS A 141 -9.34 -9.10 16.04
C LYS A 141 -8.78 -8.46 17.29
N HIS A 142 -7.78 -7.61 17.14
CA HIS A 142 -7.25 -6.77 18.19
C HIS A 142 -7.58 -5.30 17.89
N PHE A 143 -8.47 -4.73 18.69
CA PHE A 143 -8.86 -3.33 18.55
C PHE A 143 -7.72 -2.40 18.99
N SER A 144 -7.63 -1.25 18.34
CA SER A 144 -6.76 -0.16 18.73
C SER A 144 -7.16 0.35 20.11
N THR A 145 -6.19 0.52 21.01
CA THR A 145 -6.45 1.12 22.33
C THR A 145 -6.94 2.56 22.19
N ASN A 146 -6.39 3.30 21.23
CA ASN A 146 -6.81 4.67 20.93
C ASN A 146 -7.74 4.66 19.71
N ARG A 147 -8.83 5.42 19.81
CA ARG A 147 -9.70 5.74 18.69
C ARG A 147 -9.05 6.82 17.80
N HIS A 148 -9.48 6.90 16.55
CA HIS A 148 -8.87 7.81 15.58
C HIS A 148 -9.86 8.89 15.13
N LYS A 149 -9.38 10.13 15.07
CA LYS A 149 -10.18 11.23 14.51
C LYS A 149 -10.22 11.10 12.99
N ALA A 150 -11.28 11.58 12.36
CA ALA A 150 -11.37 11.65 10.89
C ALA A 150 -10.14 12.34 10.27
N ALA A 151 -9.61 13.39 10.91
CA ALA A 151 -8.44 14.13 10.43
C ALA A 151 -7.12 13.32 10.39
N ASP A 152 -7.03 12.23 11.17
CA ASP A 152 -5.87 11.33 11.18
C ASP A 152 -6.00 10.24 10.11
N ILE A 153 -7.21 10.00 9.59
CA ILE A 153 -7.48 9.05 8.53
C ILE A 153 -7.22 9.74 7.18
N ARG A 154 -6.28 9.21 6.42
CA ARG A 154 -5.80 9.82 5.17
C ARG A 154 -6.49 9.29 3.94
N GLY A 155 -7.05 8.09 4.01
CA GLY A 155 -7.61 7.41 2.85
C GLY A 155 -8.01 5.98 3.16
N VAL A 156 -8.48 5.28 2.13
CA VAL A 156 -8.83 3.87 2.16
C VAL A 156 -8.03 3.11 1.11
N VAL A 157 -7.59 1.92 1.46
CA VAL A 157 -6.93 0.99 0.54
C VAL A 157 -7.97 0.48 -0.45
N VAL A 158 -7.76 0.76 -1.73
CA VAL A 158 -8.64 0.35 -2.83
C VAL A 158 -7.93 -0.61 -3.79
N GLU A 159 -6.60 -0.73 -3.69
CA GLU A 159 -5.78 -1.57 -4.55
C GLU A 159 -4.71 -2.30 -3.72
N VAL A 160 -4.47 -3.58 -4.03
CA VAL A 160 -3.42 -4.40 -3.42
C VAL A 160 -2.66 -5.14 -4.52
N ASN A 161 -1.35 -4.91 -4.61
CA ASN A 161 -0.46 -5.54 -5.58
C ASN A 161 0.50 -6.51 -4.88
N HIS A 162 0.38 -7.79 -5.22
CA HIS A 162 1.24 -8.85 -4.70
C HIS A 162 2.52 -8.98 -5.52
N LEU A 163 3.61 -8.37 -5.04
CA LEU A 163 4.88 -8.36 -5.75
C LEU A 163 5.69 -9.67 -5.60
N ASN A 164 5.42 -10.45 -4.55
CA ASN A 164 6.17 -11.65 -4.18
C ASN A 164 5.44 -12.97 -4.50
N GLN A 165 4.34 -12.92 -5.25
CA GLN A 165 3.61 -14.12 -5.69
C GLN A 165 3.84 -14.34 -7.19
N ALA A 166 4.97 -14.97 -7.51
CA ALA A 166 5.29 -15.51 -8.83
C ALA A 166 5.48 -17.03 -8.72
#